data_AF-A0A554MGL8-F1
#
_entry.id   AF-A0A554MGL8-F1
#
_cell.length_a   1.000
_cell.length_b   1.000
_cell.length_c   1.000
_cell.angle_alpha   90.00
_cell.angle_beta   90.00
_cell.angle_gamma   90.00
#
_symmetry.space_group_name_H-M   'P 1'
#
loop_
_entity.id
_entity.type
_entity.pdbx_description
1 polymer ?
#
loop_
_entity_poly.entity_id
_entity_poly.type
_entity_poly.pdbx_seq_one_letter_code
_entity_poly.pdbx_strand_id
1 'polypeptide(L)' 'MILNNQQVDALSKYFSDISKILVASTVIGFFVPTAIGSVPFSVFMVGATVAMGTLVISIYLQK' A
#
# COMPACT_ATOMS: atom_id res chain seq x y z
N MET A 1 3.11 -0.95 25.76
CA MET A 1 4.37 -0.65 25.05
C MET A 1 4.20 0.72 24.43
N ILE A 2 4.82 1.76 25.00
CA ILE A 2 4.74 3.12 24.47
C ILE A 2 5.85 3.24 23.43
N LEU A 3 5.47 3.31 22.15
CA LEU A 3 6.42 3.49 21.06
C LEU A 3 7.03 4.88 21.15
N ASN A 4 8.36 4.97 20.99
CA ASN A 4 9.06 6.26 20.90
C ASN A 4 8.75 6.94 19.56
N ASN A 5 8.76 8.27 19.51
CA ASN A 5 8.52 9.08 18.31
C ASN A 5 9.36 8.64 17.10
N GLN A 6 10.62 8.20 17.31
CA GLN A 6 11.45 7.65 16.23
C GLN A 6 10.91 6.33 15.66
N GLN A 7 10.32 5.48 16.51
CA GLN A 7 9.72 4.21 16.09
C GLN A 7 8.41 4.45 15.34
N VAL A 8 7.62 5.43 15.78
CA VAL A 8 6.38 5.85 15.11
C VAL A 8 6.69 6.43 13.73
N ASP A 9 7.73 7.27 13.60
CA ASP A 9 8.14 7.84 12.30
C ASP A 9 8.67 6.76 11.33
N ALA A 10 9.45 5.81 11.83
CA ALA A 10 9.92 4.66 11.04
C ALA A 10 8.75 3.79 10.56
N LEU A 11 7.76 3.56 11.42
CA LEU A 11 6.57 2.78 11.09
C LEU A 11 5.68 3.50 10.07
N SER A 12 5.51 4.82 10.22
CA SER A 12 4.80 5.65 9.23
C SER A 12 5.46 5.57 7.86
N LYS A 13 6.79 5.71 7.78
CA LYS A 13 7.55 5.56 6.52
C LYS A 13 7.38 4.17 5.91
N TYR A 14 7.49 3.12 6.72
CA TYR A 14 7.29 1.75 6.28
C TYR A 14 5.91 1.53 5.64
N PHE A 15 4.84 2.00 6.28
CA PHE A 15 3.49 1.91 5.72
C PHE A 15 3.31 2.74 4.45
N SER A 16 3.96 3.91 4.35
CA SER A 16 3.99 4.72 3.12
C SER A 16 4.63 3.98 1.96
N ASP A 17 5.78 3.35 2.20
CA ASP A 17 6.50 2.62 1.15
C ASP A 17 5.76 1.35 0.72
N ILE A 18 5.13 0.63 1.66
CA ILE A 18 4.22 -0.48 1.34
C ILE A 18 3.05 0.01 0.49
N SER A 19 2.42 1.13 0.83
CA SER A 19 1.32 1.69 0.04
C SER A 19 1.76 1.97 -1.39
N LYS A 20 2.93 2.60 -1.59
CA LYS A 20 3.45 2.89 -2.94
C LYS A 20 3.70 1.61 -3.73
N ILE A 21 4.32 0.60 -3.11
CA ILE A 21 4.59 -0.69 -3.74
C ILE A 21 3.28 -1.39 -4.12
N LEU A 22 2.30 -1.42 -3.23
CA LEU A 22 0.99 -2.00 -3.50
C LEU A 22 0.27 -1.28 -4.64
N VAL A 23 0.26 0.05 -4.66
CA VAL A 23 -0.32 0.81 -5.78
C VAL A 23 0.40 0.47 -7.08
N ALA A 24 1.74 0.49 -7.09
CA ALA A 24 2.52 0.16 -8.28
C ALA A 24 2.24 -1.27 -8.76
N SER A 25 2.22 -2.25 -7.87
CA SER A 25 1.93 -3.65 -8.20
C SER A 25 0.51 -3.84 -8.71
N THR A 26 -0.48 -3.18 -8.09
CA THR A 26 -1.89 -3.30 -8.46
C THR A 26 -2.18 -2.61 -9.79
N VAL A 27 -1.58 -1.44 -10.04
CA VAL A 27 -1.70 -0.69 -11.31
C VAL A 27 -0.98 -1.43 -12.44
N ILE A 28 0.26 -1.88 -12.23
CA ILE A 28 1.00 -2.63 -13.24
C ILE A 28 0.28 -3.94 -13.54
N GLY A 29 -0.12 -4.72 -12.53
CA GLY A 29 -0.80 -5.99 -12.74
C GLY A 29 -2.15 -5.86 -13.47
N PHE A 30 -2.88 -4.77 -13.26
CA PHE A 30 -4.19 -4.57 -13.89
C PHE A 30 -4.11 -3.89 -15.27
N PHE A 31 -3.29 -2.85 -15.43
CA PHE A 31 -3.25 -2.03 -16.64
C PHE A 31 -2.15 -2.41 -17.63
N VAL A 32 -1.07 -3.06 -17.18
CA VAL A 32 0.00 -3.50 -18.09
C VAL A 32 -0.35 -4.91 -18.59
N PRO A 33 -0.53 -5.12 -19.90
CA PRO A 33 -0.76 -6.45 -20.45
C PRO A 33 0.46 -7.32 -20.16
N THR A 34 0.32 -8.25 -19.22
CA THR A 34 1.35 -9.25 -18.93
C THR A 34 0.96 -10.57 -19.59
N ALA A 35 1.96 -11.36 -19.99
CA ALA A 35 1.76 -12.66 -20.62
C ALA A 35 1.01 -13.68 -19.74
N ILE A 36 0.80 -13.36 -18.46
CA ILE A 36 0.24 -14.25 -17.42
C ILE A 36 -1.29 -14.07 -17.28
N GLY A 37 -1.91 -13.23 -18.10
CA GLY A 37 -3.35 -12.98 -18.11
C GLY A 37 -3.74 -11.75 -17.28
N SER A 38 -4.83 -11.10 -17.68
CA SER A 38 -5.33 -9.88 -17.04
C SER A 38 -5.74 -10.13 -15.59
N VAL A 39 -5.27 -9.29 -14.67
CA VAL A 39 -5.71 -9.36 -13.26
C VAL A 39 -7.22 -9.09 -13.19
N PRO A 40 -8.02 -9.94 -12.51
CA PRO A 40 -9.45 -9.72 -12.36
C PRO A 40 -9.74 -8.41 -11.63
N PHE A 41 -10.81 -7.72 -12.01
CA PHE A 41 -11.23 -6.46 -11.39
C PHE A 41 -11.40 -6.57 -9.86
N SER A 42 -11.88 -7.72 -9.37
CA SER A 42 -11.99 -7.98 -7.93
C SER A 42 -10.64 -7.94 -7.20
N VAL A 43 -9.57 -8.47 -7.81
CA VAL A 43 -8.22 -8.47 -7.24
C VAL A 43 -7.64 -7.05 -7.22
N PHE A 44 -7.91 -6.27 -8.28
CA PHE A 44 -7.55 -4.85 -8.34
C PHE A 44 -8.20 -4.05 -7.20
N MET A 45 -9.51 -4.22 -6.97
CA MET A 45 -10.24 -3.51 -5.92
C MET A 45 -9.74 -3.85 -4.52
N VAL A 46 -9.39 -5.12 -4.26
CA VAL A 46 -8.79 -5.54 -2.98
C VAL A 46 -7.42 -4.89 -2.81
N GLY A 47 -6.55 -4.95 -3.82
CA GLY A 47 -5.22 -4.34 -3.78
C GLY A 47 -5.28 -2.82 -3.53
N ALA A 48 -6.19 -2.13 -4.22
CA ALA A 48 -6.43 -0.70 -4.02
C ALA A 48 -6.92 -0.38 -2.60
N THR A 49 -7.83 -1.18 -2.05
CA THR A 49 -8.36 -0.97 -0.69
C THR A 49 -7.27 -1.16 0.37
N VAL A 50 -6.43 -2.21 0.22
CA VAL A 50 -5.32 -2.46 1.14
C VAL A 50 -4.27 -1.34 1.05
N ALA A 51 -3.96 -0.86 -0.15
CA ALA A 51 -3.05 0.26 -0.34
C ALA A 51 -3.57 1.56 0.31
N MET A 52 -4.86 1.87 0.15
CA MET A 52 -5.45 3.01 0.85
C MET A 52 -5.40 2.84 2.37
N GLY A 53 -5.66 1.63 2.88
CA GLY A 53 -5.58 1.34 4.31
C GLY A 53 -4.18 1.59 4.88
N THR A 54 -3.13 1.14 4.21
CA THR A 54 -1.75 1.37 4.64
C THR A 54 -1.36 2.84 4.55
N LEU A 55 -1.83 3.57 3.53
CA LEU A 55 -1.64 5.02 3.45
C LEU A 55 -2.32 5.76 4.60
N VAL A 56 -3.57 5.42 4.93
CA VAL A 56 -4.30 6.04 6.04
C VAL A 56 -3.60 5.82 7.37
N ILE A 57 -3.12 4.59 7.63
CA ILE A 57 -2.33 4.27 8.83
C ILE A 57 -1.04 5.09 8.85
N SER A 58 -0.34 5.20 7.72
CA SER A 58 0.88 6.00 7.60
C SER A 58 0.64 7.47 7.98
N ILE A 59 -0.41 8.09 7.41
CA ILE A 59 -0.77 9.49 7.69
C ILE A 59 -1.19 9.67 9.15
N TYR A 60 -1.95 8.72 9.71
CA TYR A 60 -2.37 8.78 11.11
C TYR A 60 -1.18 8.70 12.07
N LEU A 61 -0.18 7.85 11.77
CA LEU A 61 1.04 7.72 12.56
C LEU A 61 1.99 8.91 12.40
N GLN A 62 1.84 9.72 11.35
CA GLN A 62 2.70 10.88 11.09
C GLN A 62 2.21 12.16 11.80
N LYS A 63 1.01 12.13 12.39
CA LYS A 63 0.45 13.19 13.24
C LYS A 63 0.83 12.97 14.70
#